data_AF-A0A6N8I2C4-F1
#
_entry.id   AF-A0A6N8I2C4-F1
#
_cell.length_a   1.000
_cell.length_b   1.000
_cell.length_c   1.000
_cell.angle_alpha   90.00
_cell.angle_beta   90.00
_cell.angle_gamma   90.00
#
_symmetry.space_group_name_H-M   'P 1'
#
loop_
_entity.id
_entity.type
_entity.pdbx_description
1 polymer ?
#
loop_
_entity_poly.entity_id
_entity_poly.type
_entity_poly.pdbx_seq_one_letter_code
_entity_poly.pdbx_strand_id
1 'polypeptide(L)' 'MDYSGYREFPFPSRLSEEEEKLRTYFLSLPDNEQLRLLNGSRSYEEFRGRVEERMTA' A
#
# COMPACT_ATOMS: atom_id res chain seq x y z
N MET A 1 -2.13 -19.48 -1.02
CA MET A 1 -1.36 -18.47 -1.78
C MET A 1 -0.02 -18.32 -1.08
N ASP A 2 1.07 -18.60 -1.78
CA ASP A 2 2.42 -18.55 -1.23
C ASP A 2 3.01 -17.16 -1.50
N TYR A 3 3.06 -16.32 -0.46
CA TYR A 3 3.56 -14.94 -0.55
C TYR A 3 5.08 -14.85 -0.30
N SER A 4 5.79 -15.98 -0.36
CA SER A 4 7.20 -16.11 0.03
C SER A 4 8.17 -15.28 -0.83
N GLY A 5 7.74 -14.88 -2.04
CA GLY A 5 8.48 -13.94 -2.90
C GLY A 5 8.27 -12.47 -2.57
N TYR A 6 7.29 -12.13 -1.72
CA TYR A 6 6.92 -10.77 -1.33
C TYR A 6 7.12 -10.59 0.18
N ARG A 7 8.38 -10.68 0.65
CA ARG A 7 8.71 -10.52 2.08
C ARG A 7 8.38 -9.13 2.66
N GLU A 8 8.10 -8.16 1.81
CA GLU A 8 7.93 -6.75 2.19
C GLU A 8 6.69 -6.13 1.54
N PHE A 9 5.62 -6.92 1.35
CA PHE A 9 4.32 -6.39 0.95
C PHE A 9 3.49 -6.09 2.21
N PRO A 10 2.76 -4.96 2.30
CA PRO A 10 2.43 -4.01 1.23
C PRO A 10 3.36 -2.82 1.03
N PHE A 11 4.42 -2.67 1.84
CA PHE A 11 5.42 -1.61 1.68
C PHE A 11 6.85 -2.14 1.86
N PRO A 12 7.80 -1.82 0.97
CA PRO A 12 9.20 -2.20 1.11
C PRO A 12 9.81 -1.66 2.43
N SER A 13 10.85 -2.31 2.95
CA SER A 13 11.53 -1.83 4.18
C SER A 13 12.30 -0.52 3.96
N ARG A 14 12.64 -0.21 2.71
CA ARG A 14 13.22 1.07 2.29
C ARG A 14 12.16 1.88 1.56
N LEU A 15 11.63 2.88 2.25
CA LEU A 15 10.67 3.84 1.71
C LEU A 15 11.35 5.18 1.59
N SER A 16 11.02 5.93 0.54
CA SER A 16 11.32 7.35 0.48
C SER A 16 10.39 8.12 1.43
N GLU A 17 10.74 9.36 1.81
CA GLU A 17 9.91 10.18 2.71
C GLU A 17 8.44 10.32 2.23
N GLU A 18 8.23 10.39 0.91
CA GLU A 18 6.88 10.41 0.32
C GLU A 18 6.13 9.08 0.49
N GLU A 19 6.84 7.95 0.38
CA GLU A 19 6.24 6.63 0.54
C GLU A 19 5.96 6.30 2.02
N GLU A 20 6.74 6.86 2.95
CA GLU A 20 6.43 6.80 4.38
C GLU A 20 5.13 7.52 4.72
N LYS A 21 4.83 8.65 4.05
CA LYS A 21 3.54 9.34 4.20
C LYS A 21 2.39 8.48 3.69
N LEU A 22 2.55 7.86 2.51
CA LEU A 22 1.56 6.94 1.96
C LEU A 22 1.34 5.73 2.87
N ARG A 23 2.40 5.16 3.44
CA ARG A 23 2.32 4.08 4.42
C ARG A 23 1.57 4.50 5.68
N THR A 24 1.90 5.66 6.22
CA THR A 24 1.25 6.18 7.43
C THR A 24 -0.23 6.45 7.17
N TYR A 25 -0.57 7.05 6.03
CA TYR A 25 -1.95 7.26 5.60
C TYR A 25 -2.69 5.93 5.46
N PHE A 26 -2.11 4.97 4.73
CA PHE A 26 -2.70 3.64 4.53
C PHE A 26 -2.97 2.93 5.86
N LEU A 27 -2.01 2.94 6.79
CA LEU A 27 -2.16 2.33 8.12
C LEU A 27 -3.18 3.07 9.01
N SER A 28 -3.44 4.34 8.72
CA SER A 28 -4.48 5.12 9.41
C SER A 28 -5.90 4.82 8.90
N LEU A 29 -6.05 4.16 7.75
CA LEU A 29 -7.35 3.80 7.21
C LEU A 29 -7.96 2.62 7.98
N PRO A 30 -9.30 2.52 8.07
CA PRO A 30 -9.96 1.35 8.65
C PRO A 30 -9.68 0.09 7.81
N ASP A 31 -9.72 -1.08 8.46
CA ASP A 31 -9.35 -2.37 7.84
C ASP A 31 -10.07 -2.65 6.52
N ASN A 32 -11.36 -2.29 6.43
CA ASN A 32 -12.15 -2.48 5.20
C ASN A 32 -11.58 -1.68 4.01
N GLU A 33 -11.07 -0.48 4.27
CA GLU A 33 -10.46 0.35 3.23
C GLU A 33 -9.06 -0.12 2.87
N GLN A 34 -8.27 -0.53 3.88
CA GLN A 34 -6.98 -1.17 3.63
C GLN A 34 -7.15 -2.41 2.74
N LEU A 35 -8.11 -3.28 3.08
CA LEU A 35 -8.45 -4.44 2.28
C LEU A 35 -8.90 -4.04 0.87
N ARG A 36 -9.74 -3.01 0.72
CA ARG A 36 -10.19 -2.56 -0.61
C ARG A 36 -9.03 -2.05 -1.49
N LEU A 37 -8.04 -1.36 -0.91
CA LEU A 37 -6.86 -0.88 -1.62
C LEU A 37 -5.91 -2.02 -2.01
N LEU A 38 -5.78 -3.03 -1.13
CA LEU A 38 -5.00 -4.23 -1.41
C LEU A 38 -5.70 -5.13 -2.44
N ASN A 39 -7.03 -5.21 -2.39
CA ASN A 39 -7.82 -6.10 -3.23
C ASN A 39 -7.79 -5.60 -4.69
N GLY A 40 -7.27 -6.44 -5.57
CA GLY A 40 -7.13 -6.11 -6.99
C GLY A 40 -5.87 -5.32 -7.35
N SER A 41 -4.95 -5.09 -6.42
CA SER A 41 -3.59 -4.63 -6.73
C SER A 41 -2.74 -5.84 -7.10
N ARG A 42 -2.12 -5.85 -8.30
CA ARG A 42 -1.27 -6.96 -8.76
C ARG A 42 0.22 -6.66 -8.59
N SER A 43 0.55 -5.39 -8.36
CA SER A 43 1.91 -4.89 -8.13
C SER A 43 1.95 -3.79 -7.07
N TYR A 44 3.12 -3.58 -6.46
CA TYR A 44 3.34 -2.46 -5.52
C TYR A 44 3.08 -1.10 -6.16
N GLU A 45 3.45 -0.90 -7.43
CA GLU A 45 3.21 0.35 -8.15
C GLU A 45 1.71 0.65 -8.30
N GLU A 46 0.89 -0.36 -8.62
CA GLU A 46 -0.57 -0.23 -8.65
C GLU A 46 -1.15 0.09 -7.27
N PHE A 47 -0.67 -0.59 -6.23
CA PHE A 47 -1.09 -0.32 -4.86
C PHE A 47 -0.73 1.11 -4.44
N ARG A 48 0.54 1.50 -4.63
CA ARG A 48 1.05 2.84 -4.31
C ARG A 48 0.23 3.92 -5.03
N GLY A 49 -0.01 3.76 -6.33
CA GLY A 49 -0.82 4.71 -7.10
C GLY A 49 -2.24 4.87 -6.56
N ARG A 50 -2.88 3.77 -6.12
CA ARG A 50 -4.22 3.83 -5.50
C ARG A 50 -4.22 4.53 -4.13
N VAL A 51 -3.19 4.29 -3.32
CA VAL A 51 -3.06 4.99 -2.02
C VAL A 51 -2.83 6.48 -2.25
N GLU A 52 -1.99 6.84 -3.22
CA GLU A 52 -1.68 8.23 -3.59
C GLU A 52 -2.91 8.97 -4.14
N GLU A 53 -3.65 8.34 -5.06
CA GLU A 53 -4.91 8.89 -5.59
C GLU A 53 -5.93 9.12 -4.46
N ARG A 54 -6.03 8.18 -3.51
CA ARG A 54 -6.97 8.32 -2.38
C ARG A 54 -6.55 9.38 -1.37
N MET A 55 -5.24 9.57 -1.17
CA MET A 55 -4.71 10.60 -0.27
C MET A 55 -4.86 12.02 -0.84
N THR A 56 -4.87 12.15 -2.18
CA THR A 56 -4.98 13.43 -2.88
C THR A 56 -6.40 13.81 -3.30
N ALA A 57 -7.34 12.85 -3.28
CA ALA A 57 -8.77 13.05 -3.51
C ALA A 57 -9.49 13.60 -2.26
#